data_AF-A0A933L788-F1
#
_entry.id   AF-A0A933L788-F1
#
_cell.length_a   1.000
_cell.length_b   1.000
_cell.length_c   1.000
_cell.angle_alpha   90.00
_cell.angle_beta   90.00
_cell.angle_gamma   90.00
#
_symmetry.space_group_name_H-M   'P 1'
#
loop_
_entity.id
_entity.type
_entity.pdbx_description
1 polymer ?
#
loop_
_entity_poly.entity_id
_entity_poly.type
_entity_poly.pdbx_seq_one_letter_code
_entity_poly.pdbx_strand_id
1 'polypeptide(L)' 'MHILFAAARFFPFWGFMFALIFFELGRFFRRKDSKLQYSCFLAAIVFLGFVGSWFYFRGDMHSDNWIRFFFKVS' A
#
# COMPACT_ATOMS: atom_id res chain seq x y z
N MET A 1 -14.34 7.54 -12.90
CA MET A 1 -14.56 7.54 -11.44
C MET A 1 -14.74 6.13 -10.87
N HIS A 2 -15.62 5.28 -11.42
CA HIS A 2 -15.88 3.94 -10.84
C HIS A 2 -14.68 3.00 -10.71
N ILE A 3 -13.72 3.05 -11.65
CA ILE A 3 -12.48 2.25 -11.59
C ILE A 3 -11.59 2.69 -10.42
N LEU A 4 -11.50 4.00 -10.15
CA LEU A 4 -10.74 4.55 -9.02
C LEU A 4 -11.37 4.17 -7.68
N PHE A 5 -12.69 4.15 -7.61
CA PHE A 5 -13.43 3.66 -6.45
C PHE A 5 -13.19 2.18 -6.18
N ALA A 6 -13.24 1.35 -7.23
CA ALA A 6 -12.92 -0.07 -7.11
C ALA A 6 -11.46 -0.28 -6.67
N ALA A 7 -10.51 0.41 -7.30
CA ALA A 7 -9.09 0.31 -6.96
C ALA A 7 -8.81 0.71 -5.51
N ALA A 8 -9.43 1.78 -5.01
CA ALA A 8 -9.37 2.19 -3.62
C ALA A 8 -9.92 1.11 -2.68
N ARG A 9 -11.05 0.48 -3.03
CA ARG A 9 -11.66 -0.56 -2.19
C ARG A 9 -10.82 -1.83 -2.08
N PHE A 10 -10.14 -2.21 -3.15
CA PHE A 10 -9.25 -3.37 -3.17
C PHE A 10 -7.80 -3.04 -2.75
N PHE A 11 -7.46 -1.77 -2.55
CA PHE A 11 -6.13 -1.33 -2.12
C PHE A 11 -5.55 -2.10 -0.93
N PRO A 12 -6.29 -2.37 0.19
CA PRO A 12 -5.71 -3.10 1.31
C PRO A 12 -5.32 -4.54 0.95
N PHE A 13 -6.04 -5.19 0.04
CA PHE A 13 -5.71 -6.53 -0.44
C PHE A 13 -4.43 -6.52 -1.28
N TRP A 14 -4.35 -5.60 -2.25
CA TRP A 14 -3.16 -5.45 -3.09
C TRP A 14 -1.94 -4.99 -2.29
N GLY A 15 -2.11 -4.01 -1.38
CA GLY A 15 -1.05 -3.50 -0.52
C GLY A 15 -0.46 -4.58 0.39
N PHE A 16 -1.31 -5.49 0.89
CA PHE A 16 -0.84 -6.64 1.67
C PHE A 16 -0.06 -7.64 0.80
N MET A 17 -0.55 -7.96 -0.41
CA MET A 17 0.17 -8.81 -1.36
C MET A 17 1.55 -8.21 -1.72
N PHE A 18 1.63 -6.90 -1.99
CA PHE A 18 2.89 -6.22 -2.27
C PHE A 18 3.82 -6.25 -1.05
N ALA A 19 3.32 -6.03 0.16
CA ALA A 19 4.12 -6.12 1.38
C ALA A 19 4.78 -7.50 1.54
N LEU A 20 4.03 -8.58 1.28
CA LEU A 20 4.56 -9.95 1.31
C LEU A 20 5.65 -10.18 0.25
N ILE A 21 5.41 -9.71 -0.98
CA ILE A 21 6.39 -9.80 -2.07
C ILE A 21 7.69 -9.07 -1.71
N PHE A 22 7.60 -7.82 -1.24
CA PHE A 22 8.77 -7.04 -0.82
C PHE A 22 9.48 -7.63 0.38
N PHE A 23 8.76 -8.25 1.31
CA PHE A 23 9.34 -8.96 2.44
C PHE A 23 10.16 -10.16 1.96
N GLU A 24 9.61 -10.99 1.06
CA GLU A 24 10.34 -12.12 0.49
C GLU A 24 11.54 -11.70 -0.35
N LEU A 25 11.41 -10.64 -1.17
CA LEU A 25 12.52 -10.01 -1.87
C LEU A 25 13.60 -9.51 -0.90
N GLY A 26 13.21 -8.88 0.21
CA GLY A 26 14.12 -8.46 1.27
C GLY A 26 14.88 -9.63 1.87
N ARG A 27 14.21 -10.76 2.16
CA ARG A 27 14.88 -12.00 2.62
C ARG A 27 15.81 -12.57 1.56
N PHE A 28 15.44 -12.52 0.28
CA PHE A 28 16.29 -12.96 -0.82
C PHE A 28 17.56 -12.12 -0.95
N PHE A 29 17.45 -10.78 -0.89
CA PHE A 29 18.60 -9.88 -0.94
C PHE A 29 19.45 -9.91 0.34
N ARG A 30 18.85 -10.23 1.49
CA ARG A 30 19.59 -10.49 2.75
C ARG A 30 20.56 -11.64 2.60
N ARG A 31 20.19 -12.71 1.88
CA ARG A 31 21.10 -13.84 1.59
C ARG A 31 22.28 -13.47 0.70
N LYS A 32 22.20 -12.33 0.00
CA LYS A 32 23.26 -11.81 -0.89
C LYS A 32 24.03 -10.63 -0.29
N ASP A 33 23.80 -10.31 0.98
CA ASP A 33 24.39 -9.16 1.71
C ASP A 33 24.28 -7.81 0.95
N SER A 34 23.23 -7.69 0.13
CA SER A 34 23.02 -6.50 -0.70
C SER A 34 22.38 -5.39 0.12
N LYS A 35 22.89 -4.16 -0.02
CA LYS A 35 22.29 -2.96 0.59
C LYS A 35 20.82 -2.75 0.20
N LEU A 36 20.38 -3.33 -0.91
CA LEU A 36 18.99 -3.31 -1.37
C LEU A 36 18.03 -4.01 -0.39
N GLN A 37 18.53 -4.85 0.53
CA GLN A 37 17.69 -5.47 1.57
C GLN A 37 16.93 -4.42 2.38
N TYR A 38 17.60 -3.31 2.76
CA TYR A 38 17.01 -2.28 3.59
C TYR A 38 15.90 -1.55 2.85
N SER A 39 16.12 -1.27 1.56
CA SER A 39 15.10 -0.66 0.71
C SER A 39 13.88 -1.56 0.54
N CYS A 40 14.06 -2.88 0.38
CA CYS A 40 12.96 -3.84 0.27
C CYS A 40 12.18 -3.97 1.59
N PHE A 41 12.88 -4.06 2.73
CA PHE A 41 12.22 -4.11 4.05
C PHE A 41 11.50 -2.80 4.37
N LEU A 42 12.10 -1.65 4.05
CA LEU A 42 11.47 -0.35 4.21
C LEU A 42 10.20 -0.26 3.35
N ALA A 43 10.27 -0.69 2.09
CA ALA A 43 9.10 -0.74 1.21
C ALA A 43 7.98 -1.62 1.80
N ALA A 44 8.30 -2.81 2.32
CA ALA A 44 7.32 -3.69 2.95
C ALA A 44 6.64 -3.03 4.17
N ILE A 45 7.42 -2.37 5.03
CA ILE A 45 6.89 -1.65 6.21
C ILE A 45 6.01 -0.48 5.79
N VAL A 46 6.43 0.30 4.78
CA VAL A 46 5.65 1.42 4.25
C VAL A 46 4.31 0.94 3.69
N PHE A 47 4.30 -0.14 2.90
CA PHE A 47 3.05 -0.73 2.39
C PHE A 47 2.13 -1.20 3.51
N LEU A 48 2.66 -1.86 4.55
CA LEU A 48 1.87 -2.24 5.73
C LEU A 48 1.31 -1.02 6.46
N GLY A 49 2.10 0.04 6.60
CA GLY A 49 1.64 1.32 7.19
C GLY A 49 0.52 1.97 6.39
N PHE A 50 0.59 1.94 5.05
CA PHE A 50 -0.48 2.41 4.18
C PHE A 50 -1.75 1.56 4.30
N VAL A 51 -1.62 0.23 4.35
CA VAL A 51 -2.75 -0.67 4.57
C VAL A 51 -3.38 -0.43 5.94
N GLY A 52 -2.57 -0.30 7.00
CA GLY A 52 -3.06 0.01 8.35
C GLY A 52 -3.76 1.37 8.43
N SER A 53 -3.19 2.40 7.79
CA SER A 53 -3.82 3.72 7.70
C SER A 53 -5.15 3.65 6.93
N TRP A 54 -5.21 2.85 5.86
CA TRP A 54 -6.45 2.62 5.12
C TRP A 54 -7.57 2.06 6.01
N PHE A 55 -7.25 1.08 6.87
CA PHE A 55 -8.21 0.56 7.85
C PHE A 55 -8.55 1.57 8.94
N TYR A 56 -7.55 2.29 9.47
CA TYR A 56 -7.74 3.29 10.54
C TYR A 56 -8.68 4.42 10.12
N PHE A 57 -8.51 4.95 8.91
CA PHE A 57 -9.38 6.01 8.38
C PHE A 57 -10.73 5.49 7.84
N ARG A 58 -11.03 4.19 8.00
CA ARG A 58 -12.14 3.52 7.32
C ARG A 58 -12.22 3.93 5.85
N GLY A 59 -11.18 3.60 5.08
CA GLY A 59 -11.14 3.88 3.65
C GLY A 59 -12.39 3.39 2.90
N ASP A 60 -13.07 2.35 3.40
CA ASP A 60 -14.36 1.90 2.85
C ASP A 60 -15.50 2.95 2.98
N MET A 61 -15.57 3.70 4.10
CA MET A 61 -16.61 4.72 4.34
C MET A 61 -16.22 6.12 3.86
N HIS A 62 -14.92 6.45 3.81
CA HIS A 62 -14.43 7.78 3.40
C HIS A 62 -13.78 7.80 2.01
N SER A 63 -13.72 6.68 1.27
CA SER A 63 -13.21 6.64 -0.11
C SER A 63 -13.95 7.60 -1.03
N ASP A 64 -15.28 7.71 -0.89
CA ASP A 64 -16.13 8.69 -1.61
C ASP A 64 -15.72 10.13 -1.35
N ASN A 65 -15.42 10.47 -0.09
CA ASN A 65 -14.98 11.81 0.27
C ASN A 65 -13.54 12.08 -0.17
N TRP A 66 -12.65 11.09 -0.08
CA TRP A 66 -11.27 11.22 -0.52
C TRP A 66 -11.16 11.40 -2.03
N ILE A 67 -11.87 10.59 -2.81
CA ILE A 67 -11.87 10.70 -4.28
C ILE A 67 -12.53 12.00 -4.71
N ARG A 68 -13.63 12.42 -4.06
CA ARG A 68 -14.22 13.75 -4.33
C ARG A 68 -13.28 14.88 -3.93
N PHE A 69 -12.57 14.80 -2.80
CA PHE A 69 -11.60 15.82 -2.40
C PHE A 69 -10.43 15.90 -3.39
N PHE A 70 -9.91 14.76 -3.83
CA PHE A 70 -8.80 14.68 -4.79
C PHE A 70 -9.18 15.19 -6.18
N PHE A 71 -10.44 15.00 -6.60
CA PHE A 71 -10.95 15.45 -7.90
C PHE A 71 -11.66 16.82 -7.89
N LYS A 72 -11.96 17.40 -6.72
CA LYS A 72 -12.66 18.70 -6.60
C LYS A 72 -11.70 19.89 -6.46
N VAL A 73 -10.41 19.68 -6.75
CA VAL A 73 -9.46 20.76 -7.05
C VAL A 73 -9.12 20.68 -8.53
N SER A 74 -10.08 21.07 -9.37
CA SER A 74 -9.87 21.56 -10.73
C SER A 74 -11.11 22.32 -11.19
#